data_AF-A0A176RXS1-F1
#
_entry.id   AF-A0A176RXS1-F1
#
_cell.length_a   1.000
_cell.length_b   1.000
_cell.length_c   1.000
_cell.angle_alpha   90.00
_cell.angle_beta   90.00
_cell.angle_gamma   90.00
#
_symmetry.space_group_name_H-M   'P 1'
#
loop_
_entity.id
_entity.type
_entity.pdbx_description
1 polymer ?
#
loop_
_entity_poly.entity_id
_entity_poly.type
_entity_poly.pdbx_seq_one_letter_code
_entity_poly.pdbx_strand_id
1 'polypeptide(L)' 'AEQGYAEAQFNLGVMYNMGQGVAKNHQEAVKWFRKAAEQGFAKAQKALRELGAE' A
#
# COMPACT_ATOMS: atom_id res chain seq x y z
N ALA A 1 -4.27 0.33 -18.77
CA ALA A 1 -3.68 -0.83 -18.05
C ALA A 1 -3.05 -0.39 -16.73
N GLU A 2 -3.73 0.48 -15.97
CA GLU A 2 -3.16 1.14 -14.78
C GLU A 2 -3.51 0.40 -13.47
N GLN A 3 -4.58 -0.40 -13.47
CA GLN A 3 -5.00 -1.17 -12.30
C GLN A 3 -3.98 -2.23 -11.86
N GLY A 4 -3.26 -2.85 -12.80
CA GLY A 4 -2.23 -3.84 -12.47
C GLY A 4 -1.04 -3.23 -11.72
N TYR A 5 -0.75 -1.95 -11.96
CA TYR A 5 0.33 -1.26 -11.26
C TYR A 5 -0.08 -0.87 -9.84
N ALA A 6 -1.32 -0.40 -9.65
CA ALA A 6 -1.84 -0.08 -8.34
C ALA A 6 -1.98 -1.31 -7.42
N GLU A 7 -2.38 -2.47 -7.97
CA GLU A 7 -2.43 -3.71 -7.20
C GLU A 7 -1.03 -4.18 -6.77
N ALA A 8 -0.04 -4.10 -7.66
CA ALA A 8 1.34 -4.45 -7.32
C ALA A 8 1.92 -3.54 -6.21
N GLN A 9 1.65 -2.24 -6.29
CA GLN A 9 2.03 -1.30 -5.23
C GLN A 9 1.32 -1.59 -3.90
N PHE A 10 0.02 -1.89 -3.95
CA PHE A 10 -0.72 -2.31 -2.75
C PHE A 10 -0.08 -3.56 -2.11
N ASN A 11 0.22 -4.58 -2.91
CA ASN A 11 0.86 -5.80 -2.42
C ASN A 11 2.23 -5.51 -1.82
N LEU A 12 3.02 -4.62 -2.41
CA LEU A 12 4.29 -4.19 -1.83
C LEU A 12 4.10 -3.48 -0.47
N GLY A 13 3.06 -2.64 -0.36
CA GLY A 13 2.67 -2.04 0.91
C GLY A 13 2.30 -3.08 1.96
N VAL A 14 1.55 -4.12 1.58
CA VAL A 14 1.21 -5.24 2.47
C VAL A 14 2.45 -6.01 2.92
N MET A 15 3.39 -6.28 2.00
CA MET A 15 4.64 -6.95 2.32
C MET A 15 5.46 -6.16 3.34
N TYR A 16 5.58 -4.84 3.19
CA TYR A 16 6.21 -3.98 4.19
C TYR A 16 5.43 -3.92 5.51
N ASN A 17 4.10 -3.94 5.47
CA ASN A 17 3.27 -3.92 6.68
C ASN A 17 3.37 -5.21 7.49
N MET A 18 3.48 -6.36 6.82
CA MET A 18 3.55 -7.69 7.42
C MET A 18 4.99 -8.19 7.61
N GLY A 19 5.98 -7.56 6.98
CA GLY A 19 7.36 -8.02 6.96
C GLY A 19 7.55 -9.31 6.14
N GLN A 20 6.76 -9.51 5.09
CA GLN A 20 6.86 -10.70 4.24
C GLN A 20 7.92 -10.50 3.16
N GLY A 21 9.07 -11.14 3.32
CA GLY A 21 10.20 -11.03 2.39
C GLY A 21 10.95 -9.69 2.44
N VAL A 22 10.49 -8.74 3.27
CA VAL A 22 11.12 -7.45 3.55
C VAL A 22 11.06 -7.17 5.05
N ALA A 23 11.93 -6.29 5.54
CA ALA A 23 11.82 -5.81 6.91
C ALA A 23 10.48 -5.09 7.11
N LYS A 24 9.79 -5.42 8.21
CA LYS A 24 8.52 -4.78 8.57
C LYS A 24 8.74 -3.28 8.73
N ASN A 25 8.06 -2.48 7.90
CA ASN A 25 8.18 -1.04 7.89
C ASN A 25 6.83 -0.39 7.53
N HIS A 26 6.13 0.10 8.54
CA HIS A 26 4.84 0.77 8.36
C HIS A 26 4.95 2.07 7.56
N GLN A 27 6.07 2.79 7.62
CA GLN A 27 6.23 4.02 6.85
C GLN A 27 6.35 3.74 5.35
N GLU A 28 7.12 2.71 4.97
CA GLU A 28 7.18 2.28 3.57
C GLU A 28 5.85 1.71 3.11
N ALA A 29 5.15 0.93 3.95
CA ALA A 29 3.83 0.42 3.64
C ALA A 29 2.85 1.55 3.27
N VAL A 30 2.78 2.60 4.10
CA VAL A 30 1.97 3.80 3.85
C VAL A 30 2.34 4.48 2.53
N LYS A 31 3.63 4.62 2.19
CA LYS A 31 4.05 5.22 0.91
C LYS A 31 3.53 4.42 -0.29
N TRP A 32 3.61 3.10 -0.23
CA TRP A 32 3.13 2.23 -1.31
C TRP A 32 1.60 2.24 -1.41
N PHE A 33 0.91 2.25 -0.27
CA PHE A 33 -0.55 2.42 -0.26
C PHE A 33 -0.97 3.79 -0.79
N ARG A 34 -0.24 4.88 -0.50
CA ARG A 34 -0.52 6.20 -1.06
C ARG A 34 -0.43 6.19 -2.58
N LYS A 35 0.64 5.65 -3.17
CA LYS A 35 0.78 5.52 -4.63
C LYS A 35 -0.35 4.72 -5.29
N ALA A 36 -0.79 3.65 -4.65
CA ALA A 36 -1.91 2.84 -5.14
C ALA A 36 -3.24 3.58 -5.00
N ALA A 37 -3.43 4.31 -3.89
CA ALA A 37 -4.61 5.14 -3.64
C ALA A 37 -4.72 6.31 -4.63
N GLU A 38 -3.61 6.94 -5.00
CA GLU A 38 -3.53 8.00 -6.02
C GLU A 38 -3.98 7.53 -7.40
N GLN A 39 -3.82 6.25 -7.71
CA GLN A 39 -4.32 5.61 -8.93
C GLN A 39 -5.79 5.15 -8.82
N GLY A 40 -6.49 5.54 -7.74
CA GLY A 40 -7.89 5.18 -7.52
C GLY A 40 -8.10 3.77 -6.96
N PHE A 41 -7.06 3.12 -6.42
CA PHE A 41 -7.22 1.78 -5.84
C PHE A 41 -7.90 1.84 -4.47
N ALA A 42 -9.19 1.49 -4.44
CA ALA A 42 -10.02 1.59 -3.24
C ALA A 42 -9.46 0.80 -2.04
N LYS A 43 -8.84 -0.36 -2.27
CA LYS A 43 -8.22 -1.15 -1.19
C LYS A 43 -7.06 -0.42 -0.53
N ALA A 44 -6.26 0.32 -1.29
CA ALA A 44 -5.16 1.09 -0.75
C ALA A 44 -5.65 2.31 0.06
N GLN A 45 -6.70 2.99 -0.42
CA GLN A 45 -7.36 4.06 0.34
C GLN A 45 -7.93 3.56 1.67
N LYS A 46 -8.50 2.34 1.69
CA LYS A 46 -8.96 1.72 2.94
C LYS A 46 -7.78 1.42 3.87
N ALA A 47 -6.71 0.81 3.35
CA ALA A 47 -5.54 0.47 4.15
C ALA A 47 -4.85 1.69 4.77
N LEU A 48 -4.81 2.82 4.07
CA LEU A 48 -4.30 4.09 4.64
C LEU A 48 -5.12 4.55 5.85
N ARG A 49 -6.45 4.48 5.76
CA ARG A 49 -7.35 4.80 6.88
C ARG A 49 -7.16 3.83 8.04
N GLU A 50 -7.01 2.54 7.75
CA GLU A 50 -6.75 1.51 8.78
C GLU A 50 -5.40 1.70 9.47
N LEU A 51 -4.41 2.30 8.79
CA LEU A 51 -3.09 2.59 9.34
C LEU A 51 -3.00 3.96 10.03
N GLY A 52 -4.08 4.75 10.07
CA GLY A 52 -4.07 6.11 10.61
C GLY A 52 -3.13 7.06 9.86
N ALA A 53 -2.88 6.76 8.58
CA ALA A 53 -2.04 7.57 7.71
C ALA A 53 -2.93 8.39 6.77
N GLU A 54 -3.29 9.58 7.21
CA GLU A 54 -4.02 10.58 6.41
C GLU A 54 -3.04 11.38 5.53
#